data_AF-A0A9X7C758-F1
#
_entry.id   AF-A0A9X7C758-F1
#
_cell.length_a   1.000
_cell.length_b   1.000
_cell.length_c   1.000
_cell.angle_alpha   90.00
_cell.angle_beta   90.00
_cell.angle_gamma   90.00
#
_symmetry.space_group_name_H-M   'P 1'
#
loop_
_entity.id
_entity.type
_entity.pdbx_description
1 polymer ?
#
loop_
_entity_poly.entity_id
_entity_poly.type
_entity_poly.pdbx_seq_one_letter_code
_entity_poly.pdbx_strand_id
1 'polypeptide(L)'
;NQVFVDGEMMDEARWPNQTGTLLNPTRSTAQSGSDSTHVIDTTLPGGDNFWNGATIWITSGSSWIAQTSTVTAYDSVNKKLTFGGLYRTGSSYTPKSGNKYYLSGIKAALDTANEWWYDSFHSQLYLWVPGGDDPSNHTVEAKRRSTAIDLSGKSFITINGVQTNAATILTDSSSNHIVLNKIVAK
;
A
#
# COMPACT_ATOMS: atom_id res chain seq x y z
N ASN A 1 -2.94 6.28 -2.22
CA ASN A 1 -2.43 7.67 -2.20
C ASN A 1 -0.96 7.64 -1.86
N GLN A 2 -0.22 8.71 -2.13
CA GLN A 2 1.23 8.78 -1.86
C GLN A 2 1.56 10.14 -1.26
N VAL A 3 2.43 10.12 -0.25
CA VAL A 3 3.00 11.30 0.42
C VAL A 3 4.52 11.24 0.26
N PHE A 4 5.13 12.40 0.06
CA PHE A 4 6.57 12.54 -0.12
C PHE A 4 7.11 13.58 0.86
N VAL A 5 8.32 13.33 1.35
CA VAL A 5 9.11 14.28 2.15
C VAL A 5 10.43 14.49 1.43
N ASP A 6 10.73 15.73 1.05
CA ASP A 6 11.93 16.11 0.29
C ASP A 6 12.15 15.27 -0.98
N GLY A 7 11.06 14.90 -1.65
CA GLY A 7 11.08 14.12 -2.88
C GLY A 7 11.26 12.61 -2.70
N GLU A 8 11.25 12.11 -1.45
CA GLU A 8 11.30 10.69 -1.11
C GLU A 8 9.92 10.19 -0.63
N MET A 9 9.52 9.00 -1.08
CA MET A 9 8.20 8.44 -0.79
C MET A 9 8.12 7.94 0.65
N MET A 10 7.08 8.34 1.38
CA MET A 10 6.78 7.86 2.72
C MET A 10 5.84 6.64 2.68
N ASP A 11 6.00 5.75 3.64
CA ASP A 11 5.17 4.56 3.78
C ASP A 11 3.81 4.90 4.41
N GLU A 12 2.72 4.35 3.88
CA GLU A 12 1.45 4.39 4.62
C GLU A 12 1.60 3.54 5.88
N ALA A 13 1.26 4.10 7.04
CA ALA A 13 1.35 3.48 8.37
C ALA A 13 0.88 2.03 8.36
N ARG A 14 1.78 1.11 8.75
CA ARG A 14 1.63 -0.31 8.43
C ARG A 14 2.31 -1.24 9.41
N TRP A 15 1.91 -2.51 9.35
CA TRP A 15 2.63 -3.60 10.00
C TRP A 15 2.82 -4.81 9.07
N PRO A 16 4.00 -5.45 9.08
CA PRO A 16 5.21 -5.00 9.75
C PRO A 16 5.76 -3.70 9.14
N ASN A 17 6.49 -2.94 9.95
CA ASN A 17 7.17 -1.73 9.53
C ASN A 17 8.04 -2.04 8.32
N GLN A 18 8.01 -1.17 7.33
CA GLN A 18 8.69 -1.39 6.07
C GLN A 18 10.21 -1.32 6.26
N THR A 19 10.91 -2.31 5.71
CA THR A 19 12.37 -2.35 5.60
C THR A 19 12.82 -2.82 4.20
N GLY A 20 11.87 -3.25 3.37
CA GLY A 20 12.10 -3.67 1.99
C GLY A 20 11.89 -2.53 0.99
N THR A 21 11.43 -2.90 -0.21
CA THR A 21 11.14 -1.94 -1.28
C THR A 21 9.67 -2.01 -1.69
N LEU A 22 9.22 -1.09 -2.54
CA LEU A 22 7.86 -1.15 -3.12
C LEU A 22 7.59 -2.47 -3.86
N LEU A 23 8.60 -3.03 -4.53
CA LEU A 23 8.48 -4.29 -5.28
C LEU A 23 8.71 -5.54 -4.44
N ASN A 24 9.36 -5.39 -3.29
CA ASN A 24 9.55 -6.46 -2.32
C ASN A 24 9.30 -5.93 -0.90
N PRO A 25 8.02 -5.69 -0.54
CA PRO A 25 7.70 -5.13 0.76
C PRO A 25 7.95 -6.14 1.87
N THR A 26 8.30 -5.63 3.05
CA THR A 26 8.33 -6.42 4.29
C THR A 26 6.94 -6.99 4.53
N ARG A 27 6.85 -8.28 4.86
CA ARG A 27 5.57 -9.00 5.00
C ARG A 27 5.67 -9.99 6.14
N SER A 28 4.58 -10.14 6.88
CA SER A 28 4.42 -11.26 7.78
C SER A 28 3.89 -12.50 7.04
N THR A 29 3.75 -13.60 7.78
CA THR A 29 3.36 -14.90 7.24
C THR A 29 2.15 -15.41 8.00
N ALA A 30 1.04 -15.61 7.31
CA ALA A 30 -0.13 -16.27 7.86
C ALA A 30 0.26 -17.67 8.38
N GLN A 31 -0.26 -18.04 9.54
CA GLN A 31 0.02 -19.28 10.22
C GLN A 31 -1.13 -20.28 10.06
N SER A 32 -0.97 -21.48 10.65
CA SER A 32 -2.00 -22.51 10.67
C SER A 32 -3.31 -22.00 11.30
N GLY A 33 -4.44 -22.41 10.75
CA GLY A 33 -5.78 -21.94 11.14
C GLY A 33 -6.32 -20.80 10.29
N SER A 34 -5.48 -20.10 9.50
CA SER A 34 -5.94 -19.07 8.56
C SER A 34 -6.85 -19.64 7.47
N ASP A 35 -7.86 -18.88 7.06
CA ASP A 35 -8.84 -19.25 6.03
C ASP A 35 -9.41 -18.04 5.26
N SER A 36 -10.50 -18.23 4.53
CA SER A 36 -11.14 -17.19 3.69
C SER A 36 -11.69 -15.98 4.45
N THR A 37 -11.79 -16.06 5.78
CA THR A 37 -12.37 -15.03 6.64
C THR A 37 -11.37 -14.41 7.60
N HIS A 38 -10.23 -15.07 7.83
CA HIS A 38 -9.26 -14.61 8.80
C HIS A 38 -7.83 -15.11 8.56
N VAL A 39 -6.87 -14.40 9.14
CA VAL A 39 -5.49 -14.84 9.29
C VAL A 39 -5.20 -15.07 10.77
N ILE A 40 -4.47 -16.15 11.06
CA ILE A 40 -3.81 -16.37 12.36
C ILE A 40 -2.36 -15.96 12.22
N ASP A 41 -1.87 -15.12 13.14
CA ASP A 41 -0.45 -14.81 13.26
C ASP A 41 -0.11 -14.40 14.69
N THR A 42 0.61 -15.26 15.41
CA THR A 42 0.98 -15.05 16.81
C THR A 42 1.86 -13.82 17.06
N THR A 43 2.45 -13.25 16.01
CA THR A 43 3.31 -12.07 16.10
C THR A 43 2.56 -10.75 15.93
N LEU A 44 1.26 -10.79 15.58
CA LEU A 44 0.43 -9.58 15.48
C LEU A 44 0.44 -8.81 16.80
N PRO A 45 0.80 -7.51 16.78
CA PRO A 45 0.79 -6.67 17.97
C PRO A 45 -0.61 -6.07 18.20
N GLY A 46 -0.73 -5.33 19.30
CA GLY A 46 -1.98 -4.65 19.69
C GLY A 46 -2.90 -5.52 20.55
N GLY A 47 -3.86 -4.84 21.18
CA GLY A 47 -4.97 -5.47 21.90
C GLY A 47 -6.16 -5.75 21.00
N ASP A 48 -7.28 -6.19 21.58
CA ASP A 48 -8.49 -6.49 20.82
C ASP A 48 -8.94 -5.30 19.98
N ASN A 49 -9.35 -5.57 18.75
CA ASN A 49 -9.84 -4.60 17.77
C ASN A 49 -8.85 -3.49 17.37
N PHE A 50 -7.57 -3.59 17.76
CA PHE A 50 -6.53 -2.64 17.37
C PHE A 50 -6.46 -2.44 15.85
N TRP A 51 -6.67 -3.51 15.08
CA TRP A 51 -6.58 -3.51 13.62
C TRP A 51 -7.89 -3.19 12.89
N ASN A 52 -8.97 -2.83 13.59
CA ASN A 52 -10.25 -2.59 12.93
C ASN A 52 -10.17 -1.40 11.96
N GLY A 53 -10.68 -1.61 10.74
CA GLY A 53 -10.59 -0.64 9.66
C GLY A 53 -9.28 -0.67 8.88
N ALA A 54 -8.26 -1.42 9.32
CA ALA A 54 -7.05 -1.62 8.55
C ALA A 54 -7.33 -2.34 7.23
N THR A 55 -6.52 -2.05 6.22
CA THR A 55 -6.49 -2.83 4.98
C THR A 55 -5.50 -3.97 5.16
N ILE A 56 -5.96 -5.20 4.96
CA ILE A 56 -5.06 -6.34 4.74
C ILE A 56 -4.72 -6.41 3.27
N TRP A 57 -3.44 -6.55 2.93
CA TRP A 57 -2.96 -7.00 1.64
C TRP A 57 -2.39 -8.40 1.79
N ILE A 58 -2.79 -9.36 0.96
CA ILE A 58 -2.38 -10.76 1.09
C ILE A 58 -2.19 -11.44 -0.26
N THR A 59 -1.10 -12.21 -0.42
CA THR A 59 -0.95 -13.18 -1.50
C THR A 59 -1.51 -14.54 -1.05
N SER A 60 -2.81 -14.74 -1.25
CA SER A 60 -3.54 -15.86 -0.67
C SER A 60 -3.54 -17.12 -1.56
N GLY A 61 -3.83 -18.28 -0.97
CA GLY A 61 -3.91 -19.57 -1.65
C GLY A 61 -2.60 -19.95 -2.34
N SER A 62 -2.64 -20.09 -3.67
CA SER A 62 -1.47 -20.40 -4.52
C SER A 62 -0.51 -19.22 -4.69
N SER A 63 -0.81 -18.05 -4.11
CA SER A 63 0.04 -16.83 -4.15
C SER A 63 0.26 -16.26 -5.56
N TRP A 64 -0.66 -16.52 -6.51
CA TRP A 64 -0.60 -15.99 -7.88
C TRP A 64 -1.04 -14.52 -7.99
N ILE A 65 -1.85 -14.07 -7.06
CA ILE A 65 -2.37 -12.71 -7.01
C ILE A 65 -2.26 -12.17 -5.59
N ALA A 66 -2.20 -10.87 -5.49
CA ALA A 66 -2.49 -10.17 -4.25
C ALA A 66 -3.95 -9.73 -4.23
N GLN A 67 -4.51 -9.68 -3.03
CA GLN A 67 -5.87 -9.23 -2.77
C GLN A 67 -5.85 -8.30 -1.57
N THR A 68 -6.83 -7.39 -1.50
CA THR A 68 -7.06 -6.57 -0.33
C THR A 68 -8.45 -6.77 0.26
N SER A 69 -8.59 -6.53 1.56
CA SER A 69 -9.87 -6.49 2.27
C SER A 69 -9.76 -5.61 3.50
N THR A 70 -10.90 -5.22 4.07
CA THR A 70 -10.95 -4.46 5.32
C THR A 70 -11.02 -5.42 6.51
N VAL A 71 -10.16 -5.19 7.50
CA VAL A 71 -10.19 -5.88 8.80
C VAL A 71 -11.40 -5.40 9.59
N THR A 72 -12.17 -6.35 10.11
CA THR A 72 -13.42 -6.10 10.84
C THR A 72 -13.34 -6.45 12.32
N ALA A 73 -12.42 -7.33 12.71
CA ALA A 73 -12.17 -7.69 14.09
C ALA A 73 -10.73 -8.20 14.27
N TYR A 74 -10.17 -7.99 15.46
CA TYR A 74 -8.95 -8.64 15.88
C TYR A 74 -9.12 -9.17 17.31
N ASP A 75 -8.91 -10.48 17.47
CA ASP A 75 -8.82 -11.16 18.77
C ASP A 75 -7.34 -11.32 19.12
N SER A 76 -6.90 -10.57 20.13
CA SER A 76 -5.51 -10.52 20.54
C SER A 76 -5.05 -11.74 21.34
N VAL A 77 -5.99 -12.48 21.94
CA VAL A 77 -5.72 -13.71 22.71
C VAL A 77 -5.44 -14.87 21.76
N ASN A 78 -6.33 -15.07 20.78
CA ASN A 78 -6.19 -16.13 19.78
C ASN A 78 -5.38 -15.70 18.55
N LYS A 79 -4.94 -14.44 18.51
CA LYS A 79 -4.15 -13.86 17.42
C LYS A 79 -4.81 -14.01 16.05
N LYS A 80 -6.13 -13.78 16.05
CA LYS A 80 -7.03 -13.96 14.92
C LYS A 80 -7.48 -12.62 14.35
N LEU A 81 -7.06 -12.34 13.12
CA LEU A 81 -7.39 -11.15 12.37
C LEU A 81 -8.48 -11.46 11.34
N THR A 82 -9.70 -10.98 11.58
CA THR A 82 -10.88 -11.22 10.73
C THR A 82 -11.08 -10.08 9.73
N PHE A 83 -11.44 -10.40 8.49
CA PHE A 83 -11.67 -9.41 7.42
C PHE A 83 -12.93 -9.72 6.60
N GLY A 84 -13.44 -8.73 5.86
CA GLY A 84 -14.71 -8.77 5.15
C GLY A 84 -14.80 -9.72 3.93
N GLY A 85 -13.84 -10.63 3.75
CA GLY A 85 -13.72 -11.52 2.60
C GLY A 85 -12.84 -10.97 1.47
N LEU A 86 -12.33 -11.87 0.63
CA LEU A 86 -11.46 -11.54 -0.52
C LEU A 86 -12.25 -11.58 -1.84
N TYR A 87 -11.79 -10.82 -2.84
CA TYR A 87 -12.50 -10.69 -4.13
C TYR A 87 -12.50 -11.98 -4.97
N ARG A 88 -11.42 -12.76 -4.96
CA ARG A 88 -11.38 -14.13 -5.50
C ARG A 88 -11.60 -15.15 -4.40
N THR A 89 -12.42 -16.14 -4.71
CA THR A 89 -12.78 -17.25 -3.84
C THR A 89 -12.38 -18.59 -4.48
N GLY A 90 -12.35 -19.66 -3.67
CA GLY A 90 -11.94 -20.99 -4.08
C GLY A 90 -10.56 -21.36 -3.54
N SER A 91 -10.22 -22.66 -3.54
CA SER A 91 -9.04 -23.20 -2.85
C SER A 91 -7.71 -22.57 -3.27
N SER A 92 -7.56 -22.20 -4.55
CA SER A 92 -6.37 -21.50 -5.06
C SER A 92 -6.24 -20.05 -4.57
N TYR A 93 -7.25 -19.50 -3.92
CA TYR A 93 -7.31 -18.13 -3.41
C TYR A 93 -7.59 -18.04 -1.91
N THR A 94 -7.94 -19.14 -1.25
CA THR A 94 -8.17 -19.17 0.20
C THR A 94 -6.85 -19.02 0.96
N PRO A 95 -6.72 -18.04 1.88
CA PRO A 95 -5.57 -17.92 2.76
C PRO A 95 -5.26 -19.22 3.49
N LYS A 96 -3.97 -19.50 3.66
CA LYS A 96 -3.45 -20.65 4.40
C LYS A 96 -2.08 -20.33 4.98
N SER A 97 -1.60 -21.22 5.84
CA SER A 97 -0.24 -21.15 6.39
C SER A 97 0.80 -20.95 5.29
N GLY A 98 1.72 -20.01 5.50
CA GLY A 98 2.79 -19.66 4.56
C GLY A 98 2.46 -18.50 3.61
N ASN A 99 1.19 -18.11 3.45
CA ASN A 99 0.83 -16.94 2.64
C ASN A 99 1.36 -15.65 3.27
N LYS A 100 1.83 -14.73 2.42
CA LYS A 100 2.44 -13.46 2.86
C LYS A 100 1.41 -12.35 2.88
N TYR A 101 1.45 -11.52 3.92
CA TYR A 101 0.53 -10.40 4.07
C TYR A 101 1.17 -9.22 4.83
N TYR A 102 0.52 -8.06 4.77
CA TYR A 102 0.78 -6.91 5.64
C TYR A 102 -0.53 -6.16 5.88
N LEU A 103 -0.53 -5.29 6.89
CA LEU A 103 -1.64 -4.43 7.27
C LEU A 103 -1.25 -2.97 7.05
N SER A 104 -2.17 -2.12 6.64
CA SER A 104 -1.95 -0.67 6.56
C SER A 104 -3.22 0.14 6.81
N GLY A 105 -3.06 1.45 6.96
CA GLY A 105 -4.17 2.39 6.84
C GLY A 105 -4.91 2.72 8.14
N ILE A 106 -4.30 2.46 9.30
CA ILE A 106 -4.83 2.91 10.60
C ILE A 106 -3.84 3.83 11.31
N LYS A 107 -4.37 4.81 12.06
CA LYS A 107 -3.57 5.73 12.86
C LYS A 107 -2.70 5.01 13.88
N ALA A 108 -3.20 3.93 14.47
CA ALA A 108 -2.50 3.20 15.53
C ALA A 108 -1.24 2.48 15.03
N ALA A 109 -1.11 2.26 13.71
CA ALA A 109 0.07 1.68 13.09
C ALA A 109 1.11 2.74 12.67
N LEU A 110 0.84 4.04 12.90
CA LEU A 110 1.81 5.10 12.67
C LEU A 110 2.77 5.12 13.88
N ASP A 111 3.82 4.31 13.82
CA ASP A 111 4.66 4.01 14.99
C ASP A 111 6.17 4.16 14.76
N THR A 112 6.59 4.45 13.53
CA THR A 112 7.98 4.72 13.18
C THR A 112 8.12 5.94 12.27
N ALA A 113 9.32 6.50 12.21
CA ALA A 113 9.67 7.52 11.23
C ALA A 113 9.51 7.00 9.79
N ASN A 114 9.25 7.92 8.87
CA ASN A 114 8.94 7.73 7.45
C ASN A 114 7.53 7.22 7.15
N GLU A 115 6.63 7.22 8.14
CA GLU A 115 5.24 6.79 7.95
C GLU A 115 4.25 7.95 7.94
N TRP A 116 3.11 7.72 7.30
CA TRP A 116 1.98 8.66 7.31
C TRP A 116 0.63 7.95 7.43
N TRP A 117 -0.37 8.67 7.94
CA TRP A 117 -1.76 8.26 7.94
C TRP A 117 -2.67 9.45 7.68
N TYR A 118 -3.70 9.29 6.85
CA TYR A 118 -4.64 10.36 6.54
C TYR A 118 -6.00 10.11 7.21
N ASP A 119 -6.38 11.02 8.09
CA ASP A 119 -7.71 11.10 8.66
C ASP A 119 -8.66 11.72 7.63
N SER A 120 -9.40 10.86 6.93
CA SER A 120 -10.37 11.31 5.92
C SER A 120 -11.58 12.01 6.51
N PHE A 121 -11.92 11.75 7.77
CA PHE A 121 -13.08 12.36 8.44
C PHE A 121 -12.78 13.82 8.80
N HIS A 122 -11.59 14.09 9.32
CA HIS A 122 -11.15 15.45 9.67
C HIS A 122 -10.32 16.14 8.57
N SER A 123 -10.07 15.45 7.46
CA SER A 123 -9.19 15.91 6.37
C SER A 123 -7.79 16.31 6.85
N GLN A 124 -7.18 15.48 7.70
CA GLN A 124 -5.90 15.78 8.34
C GLN A 124 -4.85 14.70 8.05
N LEU A 125 -3.67 15.13 7.61
CA LEU A 125 -2.51 14.26 7.44
C LEU A 125 -1.70 14.20 8.74
N TYR A 126 -1.46 12.99 9.22
CA TYR A 126 -0.48 12.68 10.26
C TYR A 126 0.76 12.11 9.58
N LEU A 127 1.93 12.65 9.90
CA LEU A 127 3.19 12.32 9.25
C LEU A 127 4.30 12.29 10.29
N TRP A 128 5.06 11.21 10.32
CA TRP A 128 6.32 11.13 11.06
C TRP A 128 7.46 11.28 10.06
N VAL A 129 8.00 12.49 9.96
CA VAL A 129 9.09 12.80 9.02
C VAL A 129 10.36 12.00 9.32
N PRO A 130 11.25 11.80 8.32
CA PRO A 130 12.50 11.08 8.51
C PRO A 130 13.31 11.59 9.70
N GLY A 131 13.84 10.67 10.51
CA GLY A 131 14.62 11.02 11.70
C GLY A 131 13.82 11.62 12.87
N GLY A 132 12.52 11.86 12.71
CA GLY A 132 11.68 12.50 13.73
C GLY A 132 11.93 14.00 13.90
N ASP A 133 12.41 14.68 12.86
CA ASP A 133 12.61 16.14 12.86
C ASP A 133 11.27 16.91 12.89
N ASP A 134 11.33 18.24 12.98
CA ASP A 134 10.17 19.12 12.82
C ASP A 134 9.69 19.13 11.36
N PRO A 135 8.43 18.75 11.06
CA PRO A 135 7.91 18.76 9.69
C PRO A 135 7.97 20.12 8.99
N SER A 136 8.07 21.23 9.73
CA SER A 136 8.21 22.58 9.15
C SER A 136 9.58 22.82 8.48
N ASN A 137 10.58 21.99 8.76
CA ASN A 137 11.88 22.03 8.09
C ASN A 137 11.88 21.33 6.72
N HIS A 138 10.79 20.66 6.35
CA HIS A 138 10.72 19.79 5.19
C HIS A 138 9.69 20.24 4.16
N THR A 139 9.92 19.84 2.90
CA THR A 139 8.89 19.95 1.86
C THR A 139 8.03 18.70 1.86
N VAL A 140 6.75 18.86 2.18
CA VAL A 140 5.77 17.77 2.18
C VAL A 140 4.87 17.87 0.95
N GLU A 141 4.83 16.81 0.14
CA GLU A 141 4.02 16.74 -1.08
C GLU A 141 3.04 15.56 -1.01
N ALA A 142 1.84 15.74 -1.56
CA ALA A 142 0.85 14.67 -1.66
C ALA A 142 0.37 14.51 -3.12
N LYS A 143 0.28 13.26 -3.58
CA LYS A 143 -0.19 12.95 -4.94
C LYS A 143 -1.63 13.44 -5.13
N ARG A 144 -1.83 14.27 -6.15
CA ARG A 144 -3.16 14.80 -6.52
C ARG A 144 -3.79 14.17 -7.76
N ARG A 145 -2.98 13.71 -8.72
CA ARG A 145 -3.47 13.21 -10.03
C ARG A 145 -2.79 11.90 -10.42
N SER A 146 -3.51 11.05 -11.13
CA SER A 146 -2.97 9.76 -11.61
C SER A 146 -2.27 9.85 -12.95
N THR A 147 -2.63 10.84 -13.78
CA THR A 147 -2.06 11.02 -15.13
C THR A 147 -1.30 12.34 -15.19
N ALA A 148 -0.03 12.27 -15.61
CA ALA A 148 0.80 13.45 -15.85
C ALA A 148 0.69 13.92 -17.31
N ILE A 149 0.68 12.98 -18.25
CA ILE A 149 0.55 13.23 -19.69
C ILE A 149 -0.44 12.22 -20.24
N ASP A 150 -1.46 12.71 -20.95
CA ASP A 150 -2.46 11.87 -21.61
C ASP A 150 -2.23 11.86 -23.13
N LEU A 151 -1.87 10.70 -23.65
CA LEU A 151 -1.63 10.45 -25.07
C LEU A 151 -2.72 9.55 -25.68
N SER A 152 -3.87 9.39 -25.01
CA SER A 152 -4.99 8.58 -25.49
C SER A 152 -5.47 9.05 -26.87
N GLY A 153 -5.55 8.12 -27.81
CA GLY A 153 -5.85 8.37 -29.22
C GLY A 153 -4.91 9.36 -29.91
N LYS A 154 -3.66 9.47 -29.44
CA LYS A 154 -2.64 10.33 -30.07
C LYS A 154 -1.61 9.48 -30.78
N SER A 155 -1.01 10.09 -31.80
CA SER A 155 -0.10 9.39 -32.70
C SER A 155 1.07 10.25 -33.13
N PHE A 156 2.22 9.63 -33.39
CA PHE A 156 3.44 10.29 -33.87
C PHE A 156 3.98 11.37 -32.93
N ILE A 157 3.90 11.12 -31.62
CA ILE A 157 4.43 12.02 -30.58
C ILE A 157 5.71 11.42 -30.00
N THR A 158 6.74 12.27 -29.87
CA THR A 158 7.95 11.95 -29.09
C THR A 158 7.95 12.77 -27.81
N ILE A 159 8.01 12.10 -26.66
CA ILE A 159 8.30 12.73 -25.37
C ILE A 159 9.76 12.43 -25.05
N ASN A 160 10.57 13.46 -24.83
CA ASN A 160 12.00 13.32 -24.60
C ASN A 160 12.44 14.10 -23.35
N GLY A 161 13.08 13.42 -22.40
CA GLY A 161 13.72 14.07 -21.25
C GLY A 161 12.74 14.62 -20.22
N VAL A 162 11.59 13.98 -20.06
CA VAL A 162 10.58 14.36 -19.07
C VAL A 162 10.65 13.43 -17.87
N GLN A 163 10.59 14.01 -16.68
CA GLN A 163 10.38 13.29 -15.44
C GLN A 163 8.91 13.34 -15.03
N THR A 164 8.34 12.20 -14.67
CA THR A 164 7.03 12.13 -13.98
C THR A 164 7.25 11.69 -12.55
N ASN A 165 6.51 12.29 -11.62
CA ASN A 165 6.51 11.93 -10.20
C ASN A 165 5.14 11.40 -9.81
N ALA A 166 5.07 10.17 -9.31
CA ALA A 166 3.87 9.52 -8.80
C ALA A 166 2.65 9.55 -9.76
N ALA A 167 2.88 9.65 -11.08
CA ALA A 167 1.82 9.81 -12.07
C ALA A 167 2.24 9.16 -13.39
N THR A 168 1.26 8.67 -14.14
CA THR A 168 1.50 7.89 -15.37
C THR A 168 1.51 8.76 -16.62
N ILE A 169 2.17 8.26 -17.66
CA ILE A 169 1.92 8.67 -19.05
C ILE A 169 0.91 7.67 -19.61
N LEU A 170 -0.28 8.15 -19.94
CA LEU A 170 -1.39 7.30 -20.37
C LEU A 170 -1.40 7.15 -21.89
N THR A 171 -1.53 5.91 -22.37
CA THR A 171 -1.83 5.56 -23.76
C THR A 171 -3.01 4.60 -23.77
N ASP A 172 -3.71 4.52 -24.90
CA ASP A 172 -4.81 3.58 -25.13
C ASP A 172 -4.59 2.74 -26.39
N SER A 173 -5.56 1.88 -26.72
CA SER A 173 -5.50 0.99 -27.90
C SER A 173 -5.53 1.73 -29.24
N SER A 174 -5.89 3.01 -29.26
CA SER A 174 -5.90 3.85 -30.47
C SER A 174 -4.64 4.72 -30.60
N SER A 175 -3.76 4.67 -29.60
CA SER A 175 -2.49 5.40 -29.61
C SER A 175 -1.45 4.64 -30.44
N ASN A 176 -0.73 5.32 -31.33
CA ASN A 176 0.24 4.65 -32.21
C ASN A 176 1.48 5.48 -32.52
N HIS A 177 2.64 4.84 -32.70
CA HIS A 177 3.91 5.55 -33.00
C HIS A 177 4.28 6.60 -31.92
N ILE A 178 4.08 6.25 -30.65
CA ILE A 178 4.53 7.06 -29.50
C ILE A 178 5.96 6.65 -29.16
N VAL A 179 6.86 7.63 -29.03
CA VAL A 179 8.23 7.41 -28.58
C VAL A 179 8.42 8.07 -27.22
N LEU A 180 8.65 7.27 -26.19
CA LEU A 180 9.04 7.73 -24.86
C LEU A 180 10.56 7.57 -24.72
N ASN A 181 11.29 8.67 -24.79
CA ASN A 181 12.76 8.68 -24.75
C ASN A 181 13.26 9.40 -23.49
N LYS A 182 14.27 8.84 -22.82
CA LYS A 182 14.88 9.43 -21.62
C LYS A 182 13.86 9.85 -20.55
N ILE A 183 12.82 9.04 -20.33
CA ILE A 183 11.84 9.28 -19.28
C ILE A 183 12.42 8.84 -17.94
N VAL A 184 12.22 9.67 -16.92
CA VAL A 184 12.50 9.32 -15.53
C VAL A 184 11.18 9.21 -14.79
N ALA A 185 10.95 8.10 -14.10
CA ALA A 185 9.80 7.93 -13.22
C ALA A 185 10.28 7.85 -11.77
N LYS A 186 9.77 8.75 -10.92
CA LYS A 186 9.89 8.69 -9.46
C LYS A 186 8.52 8.44 -8.84
#